data_AF-A0A8T4P3Y3-F1
#
_entry.id   AF-A0A8T4P3Y3-F1
#
_cell.length_a   1.000
_cell.length_b   1.000
_cell.length_c   1.000
_cell.angle_alpha   90.00
_cell.angle_beta   90.00
_cell.angle_gamma   90.00
#
_symmetry.space_group_name_H-M   'P 1'
#
loop_
_entity.id
_entity.type
_entity.pdbx_description
1 polymer ?
#
loop_
_entity_poly.entity_id
_entity_poly.type
_entity_poly.pdbx_seq_one_letter_code
_entity_poly.pdbx_strand_id
1 'polypeptide(L)'
;MAVSKLNELALGYAAAIISAACMLLLGILGNIGIYMGAVSMMQQWHMLFSLSIGGVIAGMIEAAVIGFVFGYALAWLYNKFV
;
A
#
# COMPACT_ATOMS: atom_id res chain seq x y z
N MET A 1 -4.99 30.43 14.21
CA MET A 1 -5.52 29.87 12.94
C MET A 1 -6.23 28.58 13.29
N ALA A 2 -7.47 28.37 12.85
CA ALA A 2 -8.12 27.06 13.01
C ALA A 2 -7.33 26.04 12.18
N VAL A 3 -6.92 24.94 12.79
CA VAL A 3 -6.17 23.91 12.06
C VAL A 3 -7.18 23.02 11.35
N SER A 4 -6.99 22.81 10.04
CA SER A 4 -7.91 22.00 9.24
C SER A 4 -7.67 20.51 9.45
N LYS A 5 -8.76 19.75 9.61
CA LYS A 5 -8.72 18.28 9.67
C LYS A 5 -8.44 17.67 8.31
N LEU A 6 -7.81 16.51 8.33
CA LEU A 6 -7.66 15.65 7.16
C LEU A 6 -8.96 14.93 6.87
N ASN A 7 -9.28 14.69 5.59
CA ASN A 7 -10.35 13.77 5.23
C ASN A 7 -9.82 12.33 5.28
N GLU A 8 -10.29 11.55 6.25
CA GLU A 8 -9.76 10.21 6.54
C GLU A 8 -9.99 9.24 5.38
N LEU A 9 -11.15 9.33 4.72
CA LEU A 9 -11.47 8.48 3.57
C LEU A 9 -10.60 8.84 2.37
N ALA A 10 -10.41 10.13 2.09
CA ALA A 10 -9.56 10.57 1.00
C ALA A 10 -8.12 10.09 1.18
N LEU A 11 -7.58 10.20 2.39
CA LEU A 11 -6.23 9.70 2.68
C LEU A 11 -6.16 8.17 2.59
N GLY A 12 -7.16 7.46 3.12
CA GLY A 12 -7.28 6.01 2.98
C GLY A 12 -7.26 5.56 1.52
N TYR A 13 -8.11 6.14 0.67
CA TYR A 13 -8.15 5.78 -0.76
C TYR A 13 -6.85 6.12 -1.49
N ALA A 14 -6.24 7.26 -1.21
CA ALA A 14 -4.95 7.61 -1.80
C ALA A 14 -3.87 6.59 -1.41
N ALA A 15 -3.78 6.23 -0.12
CA ALA A 15 -2.84 5.24 0.37
C ALA A 15 -3.09 3.86 -0.25
N ALA A 16 -4.35 3.45 -0.41
CA ALA A 16 -4.71 2.21 -1.07
C ALA A 16 -4.22 2.15 -2.52
N ILE A 17 -4.49 3.20 -3.30
CA ILE A 17 -4.12 3.28 -4.72
C ILE A 17 -2.59 3.28 -4.88
N ILE A 18 -1.89 4.09 -4.08
CA ILE A 18 -0.42 4.15 -4.12
C ILE A 18 0.18 2.80 -3.75
N SER A 19 -0.33 2.14 -2.70
CA SER A 19 0.18 0.84 -2.25
C SER A 19 -0.02 -0.24 -3.33
N ALA A 20 -1.19 -0.28 -3.97
CA ALA A 20 -1.44 -1.19 -5.09
C ALA A 20 -0.54 -0.89 -6.30
N ALA A 21 -0.35 0.38 -6.65
CA ALA A 21 0.53 0.79 -7.74
C ALA A 21 2.00 0.39 -7.48
N CYS A 22 2.47 0.56 -6.25
CA CYS A 22 3.80 0.10 -5.83
C CYS A 22 3.94 -1.42 -5.95
N MET A 23 2.91 -2.20 -5.57
CA MET A 23 2.94 -3.67 -5.75
C MET A 23 2.95 -4.09 -7.20
N LEU A 24 2.19 -3.40 -8.06
CA LEU A 24 2.25 -3.67 -9.49
C LEU A 24 3.65 -3.39 -10.04
N LEU A 25 4.25 -2.25 -9.69
CA LEU A 25 5.59 -1.87 -10.13
C LEU A 25 6.64 -2.88 -9.65
N LEU A 26 6.60 -3.30 -8.38
CA LEU A 26 7.52 -4.33 -7.87
C LEU A 26 7.29 -5.69 -8.52
N GLY A 27 6.04 -6.05 -8.83
CA GLY A 27 5.73 -7.25 -9.59
C GLY A 27 6.36 -7.23 -10.99
N ILE A 28 6.25 -6.11 -11.71
CA ILE A 28 6.84 -5.94 -13.05
C ILE A 28 8.36 -5.96 -12.98
N LEU A 29 8.96 -5.13 -12.12
CA LEU A 29 10.42 -5.00 -11.98
C LEU A 29 11.05 -6.29 -11.46
N GLY A 30 10.39 -6.97 -10.52
CA GLY A 30 10.84 -8.25 -9.99
C GLY A 30 10.83 -9.38 -11.03
N ASN A 31 9.83 -9.41 -11.93
CA ASN A 31 9.77 -10.39 -13.02
C ASN A 31 10.93 -10.25 -14.04
N ILE A 32 11.56 -9.07 -14.12
CA ILE A 32 12.75 -8.83 -14.95
C ILE A 32 14.06 -8.82 -14.12
N GLY A 33 14.01 -9.26 -12.86
CA GLY A 33 15.18 -9.42 -11.99
C GLY A 33 15.69 -8.13 -11.33
N ILE A 34 14.93 -7.04 -11.37
CA ILE A 34 15.31 -5.74 -10.81
C ILE A 34 14.68 -5.56 -9.42
N TYR A 35 15.40 -4.95 -8.48
CA TYR A 35 14.95 -4.68 -7.10
C TYR A 35 14.54 -5.94 -6.31
N MET A 36 15.21 -7.07 -6.55
CA MET A 36 14.90 -8.35 -5.88
C MET A 36 14.97 -8.30 -4.35
N GLY A 37 15.76 -7.39 -3.76
CA GLY A 37 15.74 -7.14 -2.32
C GLY A 37 14.39 -6.60 -1.84
N ALA A 38 13.80 -5.65 -2.57
CA ALA A 38 12.46 -5.12 -2.27
C ALA A 38 11.37 -6.18 -2.50
N VAL A 39 11.49 -6.97 -3.56
CA VAL A 39 10.60 -8.11 -3.83
C VAL A 39 10.62 -9.09 -2.66
N SER A 40 11.81 -9.47 -2.18
CA SER A 40 11.95 -10.40 -1.05
C SER A 40 11.32 -9.85 0.23
N MET A 41 11.51 -8.56 0.53
CA MET A 41 10.84 -7.92 1.68
C MET A 41 9.32 -7.93 1.52
N MET A 42 8.79 -7.59 0.34
CA MET A 42 7.35 -7.60 0.10
C MET A 42 6.74 -9.00 0.18
N GLN A 43 7.44 -10.04 -0.27
CA GLN A 43 6.99 -11.42 -0.11
C GLN A 43 6.94 -11.87 1.36
N GLN A 44 7.71 -11.24 2.25
CA GLN A 44 7.64 -11.49 3.68
C GLN A 44 6.49 -10.72 4.36
N TRP A 45 6.18 -9.52 3.87
CA TRP A 45 5.17 -8.64 4.48
C TRP A 45 3.76 -8.84 3.93
N HIS A 46 3.65 -9.31 2.69
CA HIS A 46 2.40 -9.55 1.98
C HIS A 46 2.29 -11.04 1.68
N MET A 47 1.41 -11.72 2.40
CA MET A 47 1.29 -13.18 2.35
C MET A 47 0.85 -13.67 0.96
N LEU A 48 0.09 -12.85 0.24
CA LEU A 48 -0.46 -13.21 -1.06
C LEU A 48 0.43 -12.77 -2.24
N PHE A 49 1.49 -12.01 -1.96
CA PHE A 49 2.37 -11.49 -3.01
C PHE A 49 3.39 -12.52 -3.49
N SER A 50 3.44 -12.73 -4.80
CA SER A 50 4.52 -13.46 -5.48
C SER A 50 4.71 -12.90 -6.90
N LEU A 51 5.80 -13.26 -7.57
CA LEU A 51 6.07 -12.80 -8.95
C LEU A 51 5.16 -13.45 -10.00
N SER A 52 4.33 -14.42 -9.63
CA SER A 52 3.29 -14.93 -10.54
C SER A 52 2.24 -13.84 -10.80
N ILE A 53 1.60 -13.85 -11.98
CA ILE A 53 0.55 -12.88 -12.32
C ILE A 53 -0.56 -12.86 -11.26
N GLY A 54 -1.00 -14.04 -10.82
CA GLY A 54 -2.01 -14.16 -9.77
C GLY A 54 -1.53 -13.62 -8.42
N GLY A 55 -0.27 -13.85 -8.05
CA GLY A 55 0.33 -13.32 -6.83
C GLY A 55 0.52 -11.81 -6.85
N VAL A 56 0.86 -11.21 -7.99
CA VAL A 56 0.92 -9.75 -8.11
C VAL A 56 -0.46 -9.14 -7.92
N ILE A 57 -1.50 -9.69 -8.57
CA ILE A 57 -2.87 -9.19 -8.41
C ILE A 57 -3.35 -9.35 -6.96
N ALA A 58 -3.12 -10.51 -6.34
CA ALA A 58 -3.51 -10.75 -4.96
C ALA A 58 -2.75 -9.82 -3.99
N GLY A 59 -1.44 -9.63 -4.19
CA GLY A 59 -0.63 -8.68 -3.44
C GLY A 59 -1.05 -7.22 -3.62
N MET A 60 -1.52 -6.81 -4.80
CA MET A 60 -2.09 -5.47 -5.02
C MET A 60 -3.35 -5.26 -4.16
N ILE A 61 -4.24 -6.25 -4.10
CA ILE A 61 -5.47 -6.18 -3.30
C ILE A 61 -5.11 -6.13 -1.81
N GLU A 62 -4.22 -7.02 -1.35
CA GLU A 62 -3.73 -7.03 0.04
C GLU A 62 -3.10 -5.69 0.43
N ALA A 63 -2.19 -5.18 -0.40
CA ALA A 63 -1.53 -3.89 -0.16
C ALA A 63 -2.51 -2.71 -0.22
N ALA A 64 -3.54 -2.74 -1.07
CA ALA A 64 -4.57 -1.71 -1.11
C ALA A 64 -5.37 -1.67 0.20
N VAL A 65 -5.76 -2.84 0.72
CA VAL A 65 -6.52 -2.95 1.98
C VAL A 65 -5.67 -2.47 3.15
N ILE A 66 -4.43 -2.96 3.24
CA ILE A 66 -3.49 -2.55 4.29
C ILE A 66 -3.22 -1.04 4.21
N GLY A 67 -2.90 -0.54 3.02
CA GLY A 67 -2.66 0.89 2.77
C GLY A 67 -3.87 1.76 3.14
N PHE A 68 -5.08 1.33 2.81
CA PHE A 68 -6.31 2.02 3.22
C PHE A 68 -6.42 2.12 4.74
N VAL A 69 -6.27 0.99 5.44
CA VAL A 69 -6.40 0.93 6.90
C VAL A 69 -5.37 1.83 7.56
N PHE A 70 -4.11 1.78 7.14
CA PHE A 70 -3.06 2.64 7.67
C PHE A 70 -3.30 4.13 7.37
N GLY A 71 -3.65 4.47 6.13
CA GLY A 71 -3.94 5.85 5.74
C GLY A 71 -5.13 6.45 6.51
N TYR A 72 -6.22 5.69 6.62
CA TYR A 72 -7.40 6.08 7.39
C TYR A 72 -7.05 6.25 8.87
N ALA A 73 -6.38 5.27 9.48
CA ALA A 73 -6.02 5.30 10.90
C ALA A 73 -5.08 6.47 11.21
N LEU A 74 -4.15 6.79 10.32
CA LEU A 74 -3.24 7.92 10.47
C LEU A 74 -4.00 9.25 10.43
N ALA A 75 -4.89 9.45 9.45
CA ALA A 75 -5.71 10.66 9.39
C ALA A 75 -6.62 10.78 10.62
N TRP A 76 -7.25 9.68 11.03
CA TRP A 76 -8.10 9.66 12.23
C TRP A 76 -7.32 10.02 13.48
N LEU A 77 -6.11 9.46 13.65
CA LEU A 77 -5.24 9.74 14.78
C LEU A 77 -4.77 11.20 14.76
N TYR A 78 -4.34 11.71 13.61
CA TYR A 78 -3.96 13.12 13.44
C TYR A 78 -5.11 14.06 13.85
N ASN A 79 -6.33 13.78 13.38
CA ASN A 79 -7.53 14.55 13.69
C ASN A 79 -7.96 14.50 15.18
N LYS A 80 -7.34 13.65 16.01
CA LYS A 80 -7.53 13.67 17.47
C LYS A 80 -6.69 14.73 18.17
N PHE A 81 -5.59 15.16 17.57
CA PHE A 81 -4.66 16.12 18.15
C PHE A 81 -4.80 17.53 17.56
N VAL A 82 -5.73 17.70 16.62
CA VAL A 82 -5.92 18.89 15.79
C VAL A 82 -7.41 19.22 15.70
#